data_AF-A0A3A4RXY3-F1
#
_entry.id   AF-A0A3A4RXY3-F1
#
_cell.length_a   1.000
_cell.length_b   1.000
_cell.length_c   1.000
_cell.angle_alpha   90.00
_cell.angle_beta   90.00
_cell.angle_gamma   90.00
#
_symmetry.space_group_name_H-M   'P 1'
#
loop_
_entity.id
_entity.type
_entity.pdbx_description
1 polymer ?
#
loop_
_entity_poly.entity_id
_entity_poly.type
_entity_poly.pdbx_seq_one_letter_code
_entity_poly.pdbx_strand_id
1 'polypeptide(L)'
;MALIIYMERINIMAGRRWTEDEVDYLEWYVLSREEHDLTQACKFLDRSYNAVRSKLAKLQKYNPNLQFKPKWSDADDSYILKYYQRFSYKTLARILGRSEKAIRDRIRKLGKRKILDLTIFHKDVVSLANQGIAVKDIAQKLGLHYNQVYYCLNKHQIPYKKREFRNQSNNLAWRNLNDMIFMRRT
;
A
#
# COMPACT_ATOMS: atom_id res chain seq x y z
N MET A 1 -9.68 -34.60 -41.42
CA MET A 1 -9.31 -34.78 -40.01
C MET A 1 -8.40 -33.62 -39.62
N ALA A 2 -9.00 -32.57 -39.04
CA ALA A 2 -8.35 -31.27 -38.88
C ALA A 2 -7.28 -31.29 -37.77
N LEU A 3 -6.12 -30.71 -38.08
CA LEU A 3 -4.96 -30.52 -37.23
C LEU A 3 -5.28 -29.62 -36.04
N ILE A 4 -5.25 -30.18 -34.82
CA ILE A 4 -5.23 -29.40 -33.58
C ILE A 4 -3.79 -28.92 -33.39
N ILE A 5 -3.48 -27.75 -33.94
CA ILE A 5 -2.18 -27.09 -33.73
C ILE A 5 -2.24 -26.36 -32.40
N TYR A 6 -1.43 -26.84 -31.46
CA TYR A 6 -0.97 -26.19 -30.25
C TYR A 6 -0.82 -24.67 -30.44
N MET A 7 -1.67 -23.86 -29.79
CA MET A 7 -1.39 -22.43 -29.65
C MET A 7 -0.48 -22.21 -28.45
N GLU A 8 0.80 -22.14 -28.79
CA GLU A 8 1.94 -21.78 -27.96
C GLU A 8 1.61 -20.68 -26.93
N ARG A 9 1.89 -21.01 -25.67
CA ARG A 9 2.26 -20.01 -24.67
C ARG A 9 3.51 -19.29 -25.17
N ILE A 10 3.43 -18.00 -25.51
CA ILE A 10 4.39 -16.93 -25.13
C ILE A 10 3.74 -15.56 -25.44
N ASN A 11 3.56 -14.69 -24.43
CA ASN A 11 4.10 -13.33 -24.48
C ASN A 11 4.25 -12.72 -23.08
N ILE A 12 5.47 -12.26 -22.81
CA ILE A 12 5.97 -11.72 -21.56
C ILE A 12 5.77 -10.18 -21.62
N MET A 13 5.24 -9.59 -20.55
CA MET A 13 5.04 -8.14 -20.25
C MET A 13 3.71 -7.45 -20.63
N ALA A 14 2.87 -7.97 -21.52
CA ALA A 14 1.51 -7.44 -21.70
C ALA A 14 0.52 -8.29 -20.89
N GLY A 15 0.06 -7.81 -19.73
CA GLY A 15 -0.94 -8.53 -18.94
C GLY A 15 -2.17 -8.89 -19.81
N ARG A 16 -2.70 -10.11 -19.64
CA ARG A 16 -3.88 -10.65 -20.36
C ARG A 16 -4.98 -9.58 -20.49
N ARG A 17 -5.23 -9.13 -21.73
CA ARG A 17 -6.28 -8.13 -22.03
C ARG A 17 -7.65 -8.69 -21.69
N TRP A 18 -8.57 -7.83 -21.29
CA TRP A 18 -9.97 -8.20 -21.05
C TRP A 18 -10.68 -8.35 -22.39
N THR A 19 -11.29 -9.50 -22.64
CA THR A 19 -12.20 -9.69 -23.79
C THR A 19 -13.57 -9.10 -23.47
N GLU A 20 -14.41 -8.91 -24.49
CA GLU A 20 -15.79 -8.46 -24.31
C GLU A 20 -16.59 -9.48 -23.52
N ASP A 21 -16.49 -10.78 -23.85
CA ASP A 21 -17.16 -11.86 -23.10
C ASP A 21 -16.81 -11.88 -21.61
N GLU A 22 -15.54 -11.63 -21.25
CA GLU A 22 -15.12 -11.58 -19.84
C GLU A 22 -15.71 -10.37 -19.11
N VAL A 23 -15.92 -9.26 -19.84
CA VAL A 23 -16.57 -8.05 -19.31
C VAL A 23 -18.05 -8.32 -19.11
N ASP A 24 -18.72 -8.86 -20.13
CA ASP A 24 -20.15 -9.16 -20.12
C ASP A 24 -20.49 -10.14 -19.01
N TYR A 25 -19.68 -11.20 -18.85
CA TYR A 25 -19.80 -12.13 -17.73
C TYR A 25 -19.66 -11.41 -16.38
N LEU A 26 -18.66 -10.54 -16.23
CA LEU A 26 -18.43 -9.83 -14.96
C LEU A 26 -19.57 -8.86 -14.64
N GLU A 27 -20.16 -8.23 -15.65
CA GLU A 27 -21.33 -7.36 -15.49
C GLU A 27 -22.57 -8.17 -15.09
N TRP A 28 -22.86 -9.24 -15.82
CA TRP A 28 -23.94 -10.16 -15.50
C TRP A 28 -23.81 -10.73 -14.08
N TYR A 29 -22.61 -11.19 -13.70
CA TYR A 29 -22.32 -11.75 -12.38
C TYR A 29 -22.67 -10.76 -11.26
N VAL A 30 -22.30 -9.49 -11.42
CA VAL A 30 -22.59 -8.45 -10.41
C VAL A 30 -24.06 -8.03 -10.42
N LEU A 31 -24.71 -8.00 -11.60
CA LEU A 31 -26.11 -7.62 -11.74
C LEU A 31 -27.08 -8.70 -11.26
N SER A 32 -26.69 -9.98 -11.31
CA SER A 32 -27.47 -11.11 -10.78
C SER A 32 -27.76 -10.95 -9.28
N ARG A 33 -26.84 -10.31 -8.53
CA ARG A 33 -26.88 -10.10 -7.07
C ARG A 33 -26.96 -11.38 -6.23
N GLU A 34 -26.86 -12.55 -6.84
CA GLU A 34 -26.91 -13.84 -6.16
C GLU A 34 -25.65 -14.06 -5.30
N GLU A 35 -24.49 -13.68 -5.84
CA GLU A 35 -23.19 -13.82 -5.20
C GLU A 35 -22.69 -12.49 -4.61
N HIS A 36 -22.15 -12.55 -3.40
CA HIS A 36 -21.62 -11.36 -2.69
C HIS A 36 -20.10 -11.29 -2.66
N ASP A 37 -19.44 -12.26 -3.26
CA ASP A 37 -18.00 -12.35 -3.37
C ASP A 37 -17.59 -12.51 -4.85
N LEU A 38 -16.38 -12.07 -5.20
CA LEU A 38 -15.84 -12.19 -6.54
C LEU A 38 -15.09 -13.52 -6.74
N THR A 39 -14.98 -14.38 -5.73
CA THR A 39 -14.19 -15.61 -5.81
C THR A 39 -14.66 -16.54 -6.92
N GLN A 40 -15.98 -16.71 -7.13
CA GLN A 40 -16.46 -17.54 -8.24
C GLN A 40 -16.17 -16.90 -9.60
N ALA A 41 -16.39 -15.59 -9.72
CA ALA A 41 -16.01 -14.86 -10.93
C ALA A 41 -14.51 -14.95 -11.22
N CYS A 42 -13.65 -14.93 -10.19
CA CYS A 42 -12.20 -15.10 -10.33
C CYS A 42 -11.84 -16.50 -10.87
N LYS A 43 -12.48 -17.55 -10.32
CA LYS A 43 -12.30 -18.93 -10.78
C LYS A 43 -12.77 -19.11 -12.22
N PHE A 44 -13.94 -18.57 -12.56
CA PHE A 44 -14.50 -18.68 -13.90
C PHE A 44 -13.65 -17.94 -14.95
N LEU A 45 -13.19 -16.74 -14.63
CA LEU A 45 -12.39 -15.92 -15.55
C LEU A 45 -10.91 -16.33 -15.60
N ASP A 46 -10.48 -17.22 -14.71
CA ASP A 46 -9.07 -17.54 -14.47
C ASP A 46 -8.21 -16.26 -14.29
N ARG A 47 -8.65 -15.41 -13.36
CA ARG A 47 -8.00 -14.13 -13.05
C ARG A 47 -7.87 -13.95 -11.54
N SER A 48 -6.81 -13.24 -11.13
CA SER A 48 -6.62 -12.90 -9.72
C SER A 48 -7.72 -11.97 -9.21
N TYR A 49 -8.02 -12.05 -7.92
CA TYR A 49 -9.00 -11.18 -7.25
C TYR A 49 -8.73 -9.70 -7.51
N ASN A 50 -7.45 -9.28 -7.44
CA ASN A 50 -7.04 -7.91 -7.69
C ASN A 50 -7.30 -7.48 -9.14
N ALA A 51 -7.14 -8.37 -10.12
CA ALA A 51 -7.42 -8.07 -11.52
C ALA A 51 -8.91 -7.87 -11.75
N VAL A 52 -9.75 -8.80 -11.27
CA VAL A 52 -11.22 -8.72 -11.36
C VAL A 52 -11.73 -7.47 -10.64
N ARG A 53 -11.28 -7.24 -9.40
CA ARG A 53 -11.69 -6.07 -8.60
C ARG A 53 -11.32 -4.76 -9.27
N SER A 54 -10.13 -4.69 -9.86
CA SER A 54 -9.63 -3.50 -10.56
C SER A 54 -10.38 -3.22 -11.85
N LYS A 55 -10.74 -4.26 -12.62
CA LYS A 55 -11.60 -4.12 -13.80
C LYS A 55 -13.00 -3.67 -13.40
N LEU A 56 -13.62 -4.31 -12.42
CA LEU A 56 -14.94 -3.96 -11.91
C LEU A 56 -14.99 -2.51 -11.42
N ALA A 57 -13.95 -2.06 -10.71
CA ALA A 57 -13.84 -0.66 -10.27
C ALA A 57 -13.77 0.34 -11.44
N LYS A 58 -13.26 -0.07 -12.61
CA LYS A 58 -13.30 0.77 -13.82
C LYS A 58 -14.70 0.77 -14.41
N LEU A 59 -15.34 -0.39 -14.56
CA LEU A 59 -16.70 -0.51 -15.10
C LEU A 59 -17.70 0.32 -14.27
N GLN A 60 -17.60 0.28 -12.94
CA GLN A 60 -18.39 1.09 -12.00
C GLN A 60 -18.33 2.59 -12.20
N LYS A 61 -17.25 3.13 -12.80
CA LYS A 61 -17.14 4.56 -13.09
C LYS A 61 -18.00 4.97 -14.27
N TYR A 62 -18.19 4.07 -15.23
CA TYR A 62 -18.96 4.32 -16.45
C TYR A 62 -20.41 3.84 -16.32
N ASN A 63 -20.65 2.83 -15.47
CA ASN A 63 -21.97 2.29 -15.19
C ASN A 63 -22.29 2.38 -13.68
N PRO A 64 -22.97 3.44 -13.23
CA PRO A 64 -23.34 3.63 -11.82
C PRO A 64 -24.30 2.57 -11.27
N ASN A 65 -24.99 1.82 -12.12
CA ASN A 65 -25.90 0.74 -11.71
C ASN A 65 -25.13 -0.54 -11.32
N LEU A 66 -23.87 -0.67 -11.75
CA LEU A 66 -23.00 -1.82 -11.48
C LEU A 66 -22.33 -1.77 -10.08
N GLN A 67 -23.10 -1.43 -9.04
CA GLN A 67 -22.57 -1.24 -7.69
C GLN A 67 -22.30 -2.58 -7.00
N PHE A 68 -21.02 -2.97 -6.94
CA PHE A 68 -20.55 -4.11 -6.15
C PHE A 68 -19.95 -3.62 -4.84
N LYS A 69 -20.62 -3.94 -3.74
CA LYS A 69 -20.18 -3.64 -2.38
C LYS A 69 -19.92 -4.96 -1.64
N PRO A 70 -18.67 -5.45 -1.55
CA PRO A 70 -18.39 -6.69 -0.87
C PRO A 70 -18.83 -6.61 0.60
N LYS A 71 -19.53 -7.64 1.08
CA LYS A 71 -19.95 -7.74 2.50
C LYS A 71 -18.72 -7.83 3.39
N TRP A 72 -18.79 -7.24 4.58
CA TRP A 72 -17.74 -7.39 5.59
C TRP A 72 -17.94 -8.73 6.29
N SER A 73 -16.88 -9.52 6.41
CA SER A 73 -16.89 -10.75 7.20
C SER A 73 -16.46 -10.49 8.65
N ASP A 74 -16.79 -11.40 9.55
CA ASP A 74 -16.32 -11.32 10.95
C ASP A 74 -14.78 -11.44 11.04
N ALA A 75 -14.18 -12.14 10.08
CA ALA A 75 -12.72 -12.23 9.94
C ALA A 75 -12.12 -10.87 9.53
N ASP A 76 -12.76 -10.13 8.61
CA ASP A 76 -12.33 -8.79 8.22
C ASP A 76 -12.37 -7.85 9.44
N ASP A 77 -13.47 -7.88 10.20
CA ASP A 77 -13.67 -7.04 11.38
C ASP A 77 -12.66 -7.37 12.48
N SER A 78 -12.45 -8.66 12.76
CA SER A 78 -11.45 -9.14 13.71
C SER A 78 -10.04 -8.68 13.32
N TYR A 79 -9.70 -8.75 12.04
CA TYR A 79 -8.41 -8.29 11.52
C TYR A 79 -8.26 -6.78 11.67
N ILE A 80 -9.30 -6.00 11.31
CA ILE A 80 -9.32 -4.55 11.48
C ILE A 80 -9.13 -4.20 12.95
N LEU A 81 -9.92 -4.76 13.87
CA LEU A 81 -9.85 -4.46 15.30
C LEU A 81 -8.47 -4.76 15.89
N LYS A 82 -7.80 -5.81 15.41
CA LYS A 82 -6.46 -6.18 15.85
C LYS A 82 -5.36 -5.22 15.35
N TYR A 83 -5.48 -4.69 14.14
CA TYR A 83 -4.37 -3.99 13.47
C TYR A 83 -4.64 -2.52 13.09
N TYR A 84 -5.84 -1.97 13.29
CA TYR A 84 -6.20 -0.63 12.79
C TYR A 84 -5.33 0.52 13.33
N GLN A 85 -4.85 0.39 14.57
CA GLN A 85 -3.92 1.38 15.14
C GLN A 85 -2.52 1.22 14.57
N ARG A 86 -2.07 -0.03 14.38
CA ARG A 86 -0.70 -0.36 13.98
C ARG A 86 -0.45 -0.11 12.49
N PHE A 87 -1.42 -0.41 11.63
CA PHE A 87 -1.28 -0.31 10.19
C PHE A 87 -1.92 0.95 9.63
N SER A 88 -1.32 1.49 8.56
CA SER A 88 -1.93 2.57 7.78
C SER A 88 -3.22 2.08 7.10
N TYR A 89 -4.14 2.99 6.80
CA TYR A 89 -5.34 2.64 6.02
C TYR A 89 -4.98 2.04 4.66
N LYS A 90 -3.93 2.56 4.02
CA LYS A 90 -3.35 2.01 2.78
C LYS A 90 -2.92 0.55 2.93
N THR A 91 -2.24 0.21 4.02
CA THR A 91 -1.81 -1.16 4.28
C THR A 91 -3.01 -2.09 4.47
N LEU A 92 -3.98 -1.70 5.30
CA LEU A 92 -5.19 -2.48 5.54
C LEU A 92 -6.03 -2.64 4.27
N ALA A 93 -6.17 -1.57 3.48
CA ALA A 93 -6.86 -1.56 2.20
C ALA A 93 -6.25 -2.58 1.22
N ARG A 94 -4.91 -2.61 1.13
CA ARG A 94 -4.20 -3.57 0.28
C ARG A 94 -4.39 -5.02 0.75
N ILE A 95 -4.34 -5.26 2.06
CA ILE A 95 -4.49 -6.61 2.63
C ILE A 95 -5.91 -7.13 2.44
N LEU A 96 -6.92 -6.29 2.69
CA LEU A 96 -8.33 -6.68 2.62
C LEU A 96 -8.95 -6.47 1.23
N GLY A 97 -8.18 -6.05 0.23
CA GLY A 97 -8.68 -5.83 -1.14
C GLY A 97 -9.75 -4.73 -1.24
N ARG A 98 -9.70 -3.72 -0.36
CA ARG A 98 -10.71 -2.64 -0.26
C ARG A 98 -10.08 -1.26 -0.43
N SER A 99 -10.91 -0.23 -0.56
CA SER A 99 -10.43 1.16 -0.59
C SER A 99 -10.13 1.68 0.81
N GLU A 100 -9.20 2.64 0.93
CA GLU A 100 -8.88 3.28 2.21
C GLU A 100 -10.10 3.96 2.85
N LYS A 101 -10.98 4.53 2.02
CA LYS A 101 -12.26 5.10 2.47
C LYS A 101 -13.15 4.02 3.08
N ALA A 102 -13.29 2.86 2.45
CA ALA A 102 -14.10 1.76 2.99
C ALA A 102 -13.58 1.26 4.34
N ILE A 103 -12.25 1.14 4.48
CA ILE A 103 -11.60 0.77 5.76
C ILE A 103 -11.92 1.79 6.85
N ARG A 104 -11.70 3.09 6.57
CA ARG A 104 -11.99 4.17 7.52
C ARG A 104 -13.46 4.19 7.93
N ASP A 105 -14.36 4.05 6.96
CA ASP A 105 -15.80 4.06 7.20
C ASP A 105 -16.23 2.83 8.02
N ARG A 106 -15.60 1.66 7.81
CA ARG A 106 -15.84 0.45 8.63
C ARG A 106 -15.35 0.60 10.06
N ILE A 107 -14.12 1.10 10.27
CA ILE A 107 -13.56 1.36 11.61
C ILE A 107 -14.51 2.26 12.43
N ARG A 108 -15.06 3.30 11.81
CA ARG A 108 -16.05 4.19 12.44
C ARG A 108 -17.34 3.46 12.80
N LYS A 109 -17.84 2.60 11.91
CA LYS A 109 -19.04 1.76 12.17
C LYS A 109 -18.81 0.77 13.32
N LEU A 110 -17.58 0.29 13.51
CA LEU A 110 -17.18 -0.54 14.65
C LEU A 110 -16.98 0.26 15.94
N GLY A 111 -17.33 1.55 15.97
CA GLY A 111 -17.19 2.42 17.14
C GLY A 111 -15.75 2.77 17.51
N LYS A 112 -14.79 2.53 16.60
CA LYS A 112 -13.38 2.85 16.82
C LYS A 112 -12.98 4.09 16.01
N ARG A 113 -11.91 4.73 16.46
CA ARG A 113 -11.22 5.79 15.72
C ARG A 113 -9.73 5.53 15.81
N LYS A 114 -9.00 5.77 14.73
CA LYS A 114 -7.54 5.75 14.78
C LYS A 114 -7.12 6.93 15.65
N ILE A 115 -6.62 6.61 16.84
CA ILE A 115 -6.02 7.60 17.73
C ILE A 115 -4.55 7.53 17.40
N LEU A 116 -3.91 8.68 17.18
CA LEU A 116 -2.46 8.71 17.07
C LEU A 116 -1.88 8.54 18.48
N ASP A 117 -2.04 7.35 19.02
CA ASP A 117 -1.50 7.02 20.33
C ASP A 117 -0.07 6.54 20.14
N LEU A 118 0.85 7.48 20.34
CA LEU A 118 2.29 7.22 20.29
C LEU A 118 2.70 6.18 21.34
N THR A 119 1.88 5.90 22.37
CA THR A 119 2.17 4.84 23.36
C THR A 119 2.19 3.45 22.74
N ILE A 120 1.41 3.19 21.70
CA ILE A 120 1.35 1.89 21.01
C ILE A 120 2.69 1.57 20.34
N PHE A 121 3.32 2.58 19.77
CA PHE A 121 4.62 2.44 19.10
C PHE A 121 5.78 2.83 19.98
N HIS A 122 5.54 3.40 21.16
CA HIS A 122 6.58 3.91 22.06
C HIS A 122 7.66 2.86 22.31
N LYS A 123 7.25 1.64 22.72
CA LYS A 123 8.18 0.54 23.00
C LYS A 123 9.04 0.18 21.78
N ASP A 124 8.43 0.07 20.60
CA ASP A 124 9.13 -0.26 19.36
C ASP A 124 10.07 0.87 18.92
N VAL A 125 9.64 2.13 19.04
CA VAL A 125 10.44 3.32 18.73
C VAL A 125 11.65 3.43 19.64
N VAL A 126 11.48 3.27 20.96
CA VAL A 126 12.57 3.29 21.94
C VAL A 126 13.58 2.19 21.64
N SER A 127 13.09 0.96 21.41
CA SER A 127 13.95 -0.19 21.13
C SER A 127 14.81 0.02 19.88
N LEU A 128 14.21 0.51 18.78
CA LEU A 128 14.95 0.77 17.54
C LEU A 128 15.90 1.96 17.67
N ALA A 129 15.55 2.99 18.43
CA ALA A 129 16.44 4.13 18.69
C ALA A 129 17.66 3.72 19.52
N ASN A 130 17.48 2.89 20.54
CA ASN A 130 18.57 2.34 21.36
C ASN A 130 19.50 1.41 20.56
N GLN A 131 19.01 0.78 19.49
CA GLN A 131 19.84 0.03 18.52
C GLN A 131 20.65 0.94 17.58
N GLY A 132 20.56 2.26 17.73
CA GLY A 132 21.29 3.24 16.91
C GLY A 132 20.71 3.43 15.50
N ILE A 133 19.48 2.96 15.25
CA ILE A 133 18.81 3.13 13.95
C ILE A 133 18.40 4.60 13.78
N ALA A 134 18.58 5.15 12.59
CA ALA A 134 18.22 6.54 12.33
C ALA A 134 16.70 6.73 12.32
N VAL A 135 16.23 7.88 12.82
CA VAL A 135 14.79 8.19 12.98
C VAL A 135 13.96 7.97 11.71
N LYS A 136 14.53 8.28 10.54
CA LYS A 136 13.85 8.07 9.24
C LYS A 136 13.63 6.60 8.93
N ASP A 137 14.60 5.75 9.25
CA ASP A 137 14.53 4.32 8.99
C ASP A 137 13.58 3.65 9.99
N ILE A 138 13.55 4.14 11.24
CA ILE A 138 12.51 3.77 12.22
C ILE A 138 11.12 4.10 11.69
N ALA A 139 10.92 5.32 11.20
CA ALA A 139 9.65 5.76 10.64
C ALA A 139 9.21 4.88 9.46
N GLN A 140 10.13 4.57 8.54
CA GLN A 140 9.86 3.69 7.41
C GLN A 140 9.54 2.25 7.86
N LYS A 141 10.29 1.70 8.81
CA LYS A 141 10.11 0.34 9.33
C LYS A 141 8.77 0.16 10.05
N LEU A 142 8.35 1.18 10.81
CA LEU A 142 7.09 1.18 11.55
C LEU A 142 5.89 1.70 10.72
N GLY A 143 6.13 2.21 9.51
CA GLY A 143 5.09 2.83 8.69
C GLY A 143 4.52 4.11 9.32
N LEU A 144 5.31 4.79 10.14
CA LEU A 144 4.98 6.04 10.82
C LEU A 144 5.48 7.23 10.03
N HIS A 145 4.90 8.40 10.29
CA HIS A 145 5.45 9.64 9.77
C HIS A 145 6.69 10.05 10.58
N TYR A 146 7.70 10.64 9.93
CA TYR A 146 8.95 11.06 10.58
C TYR A 146 8.70 11.90 11.85
N ASN A 147 7.81 12.89 11.76
CA ASN A 147 7.48 13.77 12.89
C ASN A 147 6.88 13.02 14.09
N GLN A 148 6.22 11.88 13.89
CA GLN A 148 5.64 11.09 14.98
C GLN A 148 6.72 10.40 15.79
N VAL A 149 7.68 9.77 15.09
CA VAL A 149 8.85 9.15 15.72
C VAL A 149 9.69 10.22 16.42
N TYR A 150 9.93 11.34 15.75
CA TYR A 150 10.66 12.49 16.31
C TYR A 150 9.99 13.06 17.57
N TYR A 151 8.68 13.27 17.54
CA TYR A 151 7.91 13.75 18.70
C TYR A 151 7.96 12.76 19.86
N CYS A 152 7.85 11.45 19.60
CA CYS A 152 7.98 10.41 20.63
C CYS A 152 9.33 10.48 21.33
N LEU A 153 10.42 10.48 20.56
CA LEU A 153 11.78 10.48 21.09
C LEU A 153 12.07 11.75 21.90
N ASN A 154 11.67 12.93 21.40
CA ASN A 154 11.85 14.19 22.12
C ASN A 154 11.01 14.27 23.40
N LYS A 155 9.74 13.84 23.36
CA LYS A 155 8.84 13.86 24.52
C LYS A 155 9.41 13.04 25.68
N HIS A 156 10.06 11.92 25.36
CA HIS A 156 10.65 11.00 26.36
C HIS A 156 12.17 11.19 26.54
N GLN A 157 12.76 12.23 25.94
CA GLN A 157 14.19 12.57 26.04
C GLN A 157 15.12 11.40 25.68
N ILE A 158 14.72 10.60 24.70
CA ILE A 158 15.49 9.43 24.26
C ILE A 158 16.54 9.89 23.25
N PRO A 159 17.82 9.54 23.42
CA PRO A 159 18.85 9.86 22.43
C PRO A 159 18.59 9.10 21.13
N TYR A 160 18.77 9.77 19.99
CA TYR A 160 18.58 9.14 18.68
C TYR A 160 19.62 9.62 17.68
N LYS A 161 19.95 8.73 16.74
CA LYS A 161 20.84 9.04 15.63
C LYS A 161 20.10 9.90 14.59
N LYS A 162 20.53 11.14 14.42
CA LYS A 162 20.17 11.94 13.24
C LYS A 162 20.87 11.34 12.02
N ARG A 163 20.17 11.20 10.90
CA ARG A 163 20.77 10.72 9.66
C ARG A 163 21.83 11.73 9.22
N GLU A 164 23.03 11.26 8.88
CA GLU A 164 24.02 12.11 8.22
C GLU A 164 23.45 12.56 6.87
N PHE A 165 23.42 13.87 6.64
CA PHE A 165 23.10 14.40 5.32
C PHE A 165 24.11 13.79 4.34
N ARG A 166 23.63 13.18 3.25
CA ARG A 166 24.48 12.61 2.20
C ARG A 166 25.11 13.75 1.39
N ASN A 167 25.97 14.54 2.00
CA ASN A 167 26.77 15.61 1.37
C ASN A 167 28.25 15.19 1.25
N GLN A 168 28.51 13.95 0.83
CA GLN A 168 29.88 13.48 0.58
C GLN A 168 30.29 13.46 -0.90
N SER A 169 29.39 13.75 -1.85
CA SER A 169 29.77 13.82 -3.27
C SER A 169 29.98 15.22 -3.83
N ASN A 170 29.52 16.29 -3.15
CA ASN A 170 29.66 17.65 -3.67
C ASN A 170 30.63 18.56 -2.90
N ASN A 171 31.05 18.23 -1.67
CA ASN A 171 31.96 19.11 -0.91
C ASN A 171 33.46 18.96 -1.26
N LEU A 172 33.84 17.94 -2.04
CA LEU A 172 35.22 17.81 -2.58
C LEU A 172 35.40 18.56 -3.90
N ALA A 173 34.37 18.59 -4.76
CA ALA A 173 34.45 19.23 -6.08
C ALA A 173 34.54 20.76 -5.99
N TRP A 174 33.82 21.39 -5.05
CA TRP A 174 33.85 22.87 -4.90
C TRP A 174 35.07 23.40 -4.14
N ARG A 175 35.74 22.56 -3.33
CA ARG A 175 37.01 22.94 -2.68
C ARG A 175 38.18 22.90 -3.67
N ASN A 176 38.24 21.85 -4.49
CA ASN A 176 39.29 21.71 -5.50
C ASN A 176 39.21 22.73 -6.65
N LEU A 177 38.00 23.22 -6.99
CA LEU A 177 37.84 24.27 -8.00
C LEU A 177 38.34 25.64 -7.53
N ASN A 178 38.16 25.99 -6.25
CA ASN A 178 38.69 27.25 -5.71
C ASN A 178 40.22 27.22 -5.53
N ASP A 179 40.78 26.09 -5.11
CA ASP A 179 42.24 25.94 -4.98
C ASP A 179 42.96 25.94 -6.35
N MET A 180 42.32 25.45 -7.42
CA MET A 180 42.87 25.52 -8.79
C MET A 180 42.75 26.91 -9.44
N ILE A 181 41.78 27.74 -9.04
CA ILE A 181 41.60 29.09 -9.61
C ILE A 181 42.61 30.09 -9.01
N PHE A 182 43.07 29.86 -7.76
CA PHE A 182 44.03 30.74 -7.10
C PHE A 182 45.51 30.53 -7.49
N MET A 183 45.86 29.42 -8.16
CA MET A 183 47.24 29.16 -8.62
C MET A 183 47.56 29.67 -10.04
N ARG A 184 46.66 30.41 -10.70
CA ARG A 184 46.86 30.96 -12.06
C ARG A 184 47.04 32.49 -12.12
N ARG A 185 47.31 33.15 -11.00
CA ARG A 185 47.67 34.58 -10.95
C ARG A 185 48.88 34.83 -10.04
N THR A 186 50.05 34.45 -10.53
CA THR A 186 51.38 35.02 -10.21
C THR A 186 52.24 34.77 -11.43
#